data_AF-A0A9D7H885-F1
#
_entry.id   AF-A0A9D7H885-F1
#
_cell.length_a   1.000
_cell.length_b   1.000
_cell.length_c   1.000
_cell.angle_alpha   90.00
_cell.angle_beta   90.00
_cell.angle_gamma   90.00
#
_symmetry.space_group_name_H-M   'P 1'
#
loop_
_entity.id
_entity.type
_entity.pdbx_description
1 polymer ?
#
loop_
_entity_poly.entity_id
_entity_poly.type
_entity_poly.pdbx_seq_one_letter_code
_entity_poly.pdbx_strand_id
1 'polypeptide(L)'
;MQTPILHFTGTEDRSRFDLEPTPAGRQIPFRTITGADQYLIVFEGGEHMIYSGRLQARGDMTDAQRAQTDAILRESLTFWRGYLSQDRSALDAICDLPERIAPIGVAEVKADHCNGVPSDD
;
A
#
# COMPACT_ATOMS: atom_id res chain seq x y z
N MET A 1 -16.37 6.87 14.18
CA MET A 1 -15.55 7.10 12.97
C MET A 1 -14.32 6.22 13.10
N GLN A 2 -14.02 5.39 12.10
CA GLN A 2 -12.88 4.48 12.13
C GLN A 2 -11.79 5.06 11.24
N THR A 3 -10.53 4.97 11.66
CA THR A 3 -9.40 5.55 10.93
C THR A 3 -9.04 4.62 9.76
N PRO A 4 -9.04 5.10 8.51
CA PRO A 4 -8.65 4.29 7.36
C PRO A 4 -7.15 3.98 7.41
N ILE A 5 -6.71 2.89 6.80
CA ILE A 5 -5.31 2.42 6.90
C ILE A 5 -4.77 2.00 5.53
N LEU A 6 -3.60 2.52 5.17
CA LEU A 6 -2.81 2.06 4.04
C LEU A 6 -1.54 1.38 4.56
N HIS A 7 -1.40 0.10 4.25
CA HIS A 7 -0.26 -0.74 4.62
C HIS A 7 0.67 -0.94 3.43
N PHE A 8 1.97 -0.80 3.68
CA PHE A 8 3.02 -1.18 2.74
C PHE A 8 3.94 -2.22 3.38
N THR A 9 4.29 -3.25 2.63
CA THR A 9 5.38 -4.18 2.95
C THR A 9 5.90 -4.82 1.66
N GLY A 10 6.80 -5.79 1.76
CA GLY A 10 7.39 -6.48 0.62
C GLY A 10 7.78 -7.91 0.95
N THR A 11 7.99 -8.73 -0.08
CA THR A 11 8.32 -10.16 0.08
C THR A 11 9.71 -10.38 0.72
N GLU A 12 10.56 -9.35 0.73
CA GLU A 12 11.90 -9.33 1.33
C GLU A 12 12.06 -8.29 2.46
N ASP A 13 10.94 -7.79 3.01
CA ASP A 13 10.93 -6.77 4.06
C ASP A 13 11.39 -7.37 5.40
N ARG A 14 12.71 -7.46 5.55
CA ARG A 14 13.41 -7.95 6.75
C ARG A 14 14.34 -6.88 7.28
N SER A 15 14.38 -6.78 8.60
CA SER A 15 15.31 -5.95 9.35
C SER A 15 15.98 -6.77 10.44
N ARG A 16 17.25 -6.46 10.69
CA ARG A 16 18.04 -7.02 11.80
C ARG A 16 17.46 -6.72 13.20
N PHE A 17 16.48 -5.82 13.27
CA PHE A 17 15.81 -5.42 14.50
C PHE A 17 14.36 -5.89 14.57
N ASP A 18 13.94 -6.75 13.64
CA ASP A 18 12.56 -7.20 13.60
C ASP A 18 12.21 -8.07 14.80
N LEU A 19 11.10 -7.71 15.44
CA LEU A 19 10.39 -8.58 16.38
C LEU A 19 9.50 -9.59 15.64
N GLU A 20 9.15 -9.28 14.39
CA GLU A 20 8.41 -10.17 13.48
C GLU A 20 9.41 -11.00 12.64
N PRO A 21 9.47 -12.32 12.82
CA PRO A 21 10.49 -13.15 12.17
C PRO A 21 10.36 -13.24 10.65
N THR A 22 9.21 -12.89 10.06
CA THR A 22 8.94 -13.09 8.64
C THR A 22 8.33 -11.88 7.95
N PRO A 23 8.69 -11.58 6.69
CA PRO A 23 7.99 -10.54 5.92
C PRO A 23 6.48 -10.75 5.84
N ALA A 24 6.03 -12.01 5.76
CA ALA A 24 4.60 -12.35 5.74
C ALA A 24 3.85 -11.89 7.00
N GLY A 25 4.47 -11.96 8.18
CA GLY A 25 3.84 -11.52 9.43
C GLY A 25 3.58 -10.01 9.50
N ARG A 26 4.25 -9.20 8.66
CA ARG A 26 3.94 -7.77 8.52
C ARG A 26 2.54 -7.48 7.96
N GLN A 27 1.89 -8.50 7.39
CA GLN A 27 0.51 -8.41 6.92
C GLN A 27 -0.52 -8.67 8.02
N ILE A 28 -0.12 -9.16 9.21
CA ILE A 28 -1.02 -9.50 10.33
C ILE A 28 -1.98 -8.35 10.68
N PRO A 29 -1.53 -7.07 10.77
CA PRO A 29 -2.45 -5.97 11.04
C PRO A 29 -3.58 -5.87 10.01
N PHE A 30 -3.26 -5.91 8.72
CA PHE A 30 -4.26 -5.90 7.65
C PHE A 30 -5.20 -7.10 7.76
N ARG A 31 -4.69 -8.29 8.10
CA ARG A 31 -5.52 -9.51 8.22
C ARG A 31 -6.49 -9.45 9.39
N THR A 32 -6.06 -8.90 10.53
CA THR A 32 -6.78 -9.00 11.81
C THR A 32 -7.62 -7.78 12.15
N ILE A 33 -7.28 -6.59 11.65
CA ILE A 33 -8.10 -5.38 11.85
C ILE A 33 -9.39 -5.50 11.03
N THR A 34 -10.51 -5.17 11.66
CA THR A 34 -11.85 -5.18 11.05
C THR A 34 -12.55 -3.84 11.29
N GLY A 35 -13.49 -3.49 10.41
CA GLY A 35 -14.35 -2.31 10.55
C GLY A 35 -13.77 -1.00 10.00
N ALA A 36 -12.46 -0.94 9.75
CA ALA A 36 -11.83 0.17 9.04
C ALA A 36 -11.63 -0.18 7.56
N ASP A 37 -11.77 0.84 6.69
CA ASP A 37 -11.28 0.75 5.33
C ASP A 37 -9.76 0.53 5.35
N GLN A 38 -9.31 -0.52 4.67
CA GLN A 38 -7.91 -0.91 4.66
C GLN A 38 -7.43 -1.27 3.27
N TYR A 39 -6.17 -0.97 3.02
CA TYR A 39 -5.48 -1.23 1.76
C TYR A 39 -4.12 -1.84 2.09
N LEU A 40 -3.76 -2.91 1.42
CA LEU A 40 -2.46 -3.57 1.58
C LEU A 40 -1.73 -3.59 0.25
N ILE A 41 -0.47 -3.18 0.26
CA ILE A 41 0.46 -3.31 -0.86
C ILE A 41 1.64 -4.16 -0.40
N VAL A 42 1.90 -5.27 -1.10
CA VAL A 42 3.05 -6.15 -0.90
C VAL A 42 3.90 -6.12 -2.17
N PHE A 43 5.02 -5.41 -2.13
CA PHE A 43 5.94 -5.34 -3.27
C PHE A 43 6.73 -6.64 -3.44
N GLU A 44 6.81 -7.15 -4.66
CA GLU A 44 7.70 -8.26 -4.99
C GLU A 44 9.16 -7.79 -4.93
N GLY A 45 10.01 -8.51 -4.21
CA GLY A 45 11.39 -8.12 -3.91
C GLY A 45 11.51 -6.84 -3.07
N GLY A 46 10.43 -6.39 -2.42
CA GLY A 46 10.45 -5.18 -1.61
C GLY A 46 11.23 -5.39 -0.31
N GLU A 47 12.38 -4.73 -0.17
CA GLU A 47 13.23 -4.77 1.03
C GLU A 47 12.89 -3.66 2.02
N HIS A 48 13.28 -3.84 3.29
CA HIS A 48 13.00 -2.88 4.37
C HIS A 48 13.51 -1.44 4.10
N MET A 49 14.61 -1.30 3.36
CA MET A 49 15.27 -0.01 3.17
C MET A 49 14.51 0.94 2.23
N ILE A 50 13.60 0.44 1.38
CA ILE A 50 12.88 1.26 0.39
C ILE A 50 11.94 2.27 1.07
N TYR A 51 11.46 1.97 2.28
CA TYR A 51 10.53 2.83 3.03
C TYR A 51 11.24 4.00 3.76
N SER A 52 12.57 3.98 3.83
CA SER A 52 13.33 4.98 4.61
C SER A 52 13.62 6.28 3.86
N GLY A 53 13.41 6.31 2.54
CA GLY A 53 13.82 7.42 1.66
C GLY A 53 15.34 7.56 1.46
N ARG A 54 16.16 6.76 2.16
CA ARG A 54 17.63 6.88 2.12
C ARG A 54 18.25 6.49 0.79
N LEU A 55 17.70 5.47 0.12
CA LEU A 55 18.18 5.03 -1.19
C LEU A 55 17.98 6.13 -2.25
N GLN A 56 16.82 6.79 -2.20
CA GLN A 56 16.49 7.91 -3.08
C GLN A 56 17.40 9.12 -2.84
N ALA A 57 17.65 9.48 -1.58
CA ALA A 57 18.56 10.58 -1.24
C ALA A 57 20.01 10.34 -1.69
N ARG A 58 20.43 9.08 -1.82
CA ARG A 58 21.78 8.69 -2.28
C ARG A 58 21.89 8.54 -3.80
N GLY A 59 20.76 8.55 -4.51
CA GLY A 59 20.73 8.26 -5.96
C GLY A 59 21.08 6.82 -6.32
N ASP A 60 20.99 5.90 -5.36
CA ASP A 60 21.44 4.50 -5.46
C ASP A 60 20.26 3.54 -5.42
N MET A 61 19.36 3.69 -6.38
CA MET A 61 18.19 2.81 -6.53
C MET A 61 18.30 1.97 -7.79
N THR A 62 17.87 0.72 -7.71
CA THR A 62 17.55 -0.09 -8.89
C THR A 62 16.26 0.41 -9.55
N ASP A 63 15.96 -0.04 -10.77
CA ASP A 63 14.68 0.29 -11.43
C ASP A 63 13.48 -0.26 -10.66
N ALA A 64 13.62 -1.46 -10.06
CA ALA A 64 12.59 -2.05 -9.21
C ALA A 64 12.33 -1.17 -7.97
N GLN A 65 13.40 -0.74 -7.29
CA GLN A 65 13.27 0.15 -6.12
C GLN A 65 12.65 1.49 -6.50
N ARG A 66 13.02 2.07 -7.65
CA ARG A 66 12.36 3.29 -8.18
C ARG A 66 10.86 3.08 -8.34
N ALA A 67 10.45 2.03 -9.05
CA ALA A 67 9.04 1.73 -9.29
C ALA A 67 8.25 1.53 -7.98
N GLN A 68 8.85 0.86 -7.00
CA GLN A 68 8.28 0.69 -5.66
C GLN A 68 8.16 2.02 -4.91
N THR A 69 9.20 2.86 -4.89
CA THR A 69 9.13 4.18 -4.24
C THR A 69 8.14 5.13 -4.91
N ASP A 70 8.03 5.07 -6.24
CA ASP A 70 7.04 5.85 -6.98
C ASP A 70 5.61 5.38 -6.67
N ALA A 71 5.41 4.07 -6.50
CA ALA A 71 4.13 3.54 -6.03
C ALA A 71 3.82 3.96 -4.58
N ILE A 72 4.79 3.92 -3.67
CA ILE A 72 4.61 4.42 -2.28
C ILE A 72 4.13 5.86 -2.30
N LEU A 73 4.79 6.74 -3.07
CA LEU A 73 4.41 8.14 -3.19
C LEU A 73 3.01 8.30 -3.78
N ARG A 74 2.76 7.68 -4.93
CA ARG A 74 1.49 7.79 -5.66
C ARG A 74 0.31 7.32 -4.81
N GLU A 75 0.39 6.12 -4.24
CA GLU A 75 -0.73 5.55 -3.50
C GLU A 75 -0.95 6.24 -2.14
N SER A 76 0.12 6.73 -1.50
CA SER A 76 -0.01 7.58 -0.31
C SER A 76 -0.77 8.88 -0.61
N LEU A 77 -0.46 9.53 -1.74
CA LEU A 77 -1.15 10.75 -2.15
C LEU A 77 -2.62 10.48 -2.52
N THR A 78 -2.91 9.41 -3.25
CA THR A 78 -4.29 9.00 -3.55
C THR A 78 -5.08 8.77 -2.26
N PHE A 79 -4.53 7.99 -1.33
CA PHE A 79 -5.14 7.69 -0.04
C PHE A 79 -5.41 8.96 0.79
N TRP A 80 -4.42 9.84 0.93
CA TRP A 80 -4.60 11.06 1.72
C TRP A 80 -5.58 12.03 1.08
N ARG A 81 -5.55 12.20 -0.24
CA ARG A 81 -6.54 13.03 -0.95
C ARG A 81 -7.95 12.48 -0.74
N GLY A 82 -8.12 11.17 -0.87
CA GLY A 82 -9.41 10.52 -0.69
C GLY A 82 -9.99 10.73 0.71
N TYR A 83 -9.20 10.46 1.75
CA TYR A 83 -9.72 10.47 3.13
C TYR A 83 -9.59 11.80 3.87
N LEU A 84 -8.54 12.59 3.62
CA LEU A 84 -8.33 13.86 4.33
C LEU A 84 -8.94 15.05 3.59
N SER A 85 -8.89 15.05 2.26
CA SER A 85 -9.46 16.12 1.43
C SER A 85 -10.86 15.81 0.92
N GLN A 86 -11.38 14.61 1.22
CA GLN A 86 -12.67 14.12 0.71
C GLN A 86 -12.77 14.16 -0.83
N ASP A 87 -11.63 13.97 -1.50
CA ASP A 87 -11.58 13.90 -2.96
C ASP A 87 -12.21 12.59 -3.43
N ARG A 88 -13.42 12.70 -3.99
CA ARG A 88 -14.18 11.54 -4.44
C ARG A 88 -13.48 10.78 -5.57
N SER A 89 -12.81 11.49 -6.48
CA SER A 89 -12.08 10.83 -7.56
C SER A 89 -10.89 10.04 -7.02
N ALA A 90 -10.22 10.54 -5.98
CA ALA A 90 -9.15 9.80 -5.30
C ALA A 90 -9.67 8.60 -4.49
N LEU A 91 -10.84 8.71 -3.85
CA LEU A 91 -11.51 7.59 -3.18
C LEU A 91 -11.95 6.51 -4.18
N ASP A 92 -12.49 6.88 -5.34
CA ASP A 92 -12.86 5.88 -6.34
C ASP A 92 -11.59 5.26 -6.95
N ALA A 93 -10.55 6.07 -7.22
CA ALA A 93 -9.29 5.58 -7.78
C ALA A 93 -8.55 4.60 -6.85
N ILE A 94 -8.62 4.73 -5.52
CA ILE A 94 -7.92 3.77 -4.65
C ILE A 94 -8.50 2.35 -4.73
N CYS A 95 -9.71 2.18 -5.29
CA CYS A 95 -10.30 0.86 -5.49
C CYS A 95 -9.57 0.04 -6.56
N ASP A 96 -8.98 0.68 -7.59
CA ASP A 96 -8.19 -0.01 -8.63
C ASP A 96 -6.73 -0.27 -8.21
N LEU A 97 -6.48 -0.33 -6.89
CA LEU A 97 -5.14 -0.54 -6.34
C LEU A 97 -4.52 -1.88 -6.77
N PRO A 98 -5.24 -3.02 -6.78
CA PRO A 98 -4.70 -4.30 -7.25
C PRO A 98 -4.15 -4.22 -8.67
N GLU A 99 -4.88 -3.58 -9.59
CA GLU A 99 -4.50 -3.42 -10.99
C GLU A 99 -3.25 -2.56 -11.15
N ARG A 100 -3.15 -1.45 -10.40
CA ARG A 100 -1.97 -0.55 -10.46
C ARG A 100 -0.71 -1.17 -9.88
N ILE A 101 -0.85 -2.07 -8.89
CA ILE A 101 0.29 -2.69 -8.20
C ILE A 101 0.75 -3.98 -8.88
N ALA A 102 -0.13 -4.66 -9.64
CA ALA A 102 0.15 -5.93 -10.31
C ALA A 102 1.54 -6.03 -11.03
N PRO A 103 2.09 -4.97 -11.66
CA PRO A 103 3.40 -5.07 -12.30
C PRO A 103 4.59 -5.22 -11.34
N ILE A 104 4.42 -4.86 -10.06
CA ILE A 104 5.51 -4.76 -9.07
C ILE A 104 5.19 -5.44 -7.73
N GLY A 105 4.07 -6.16 -7.65
CA GLY A 105 3.63 -6.82 -6.42
C GLY A 105 2.17 -7.20 -6.46
N VAL A 106 1.61 -7.40 -5.27
CA VAL A 106 0.18 -7.66 -5.07
C VAL A 106 -0.42 -6.61 -4.15
N ALA A 107 -1.70 -6.30 -4.36
CA ALA A 107 -2.44 -5.45 -3.45
C ALA A 107 -3.84 -5.99 -3.17
N GLU A 108 -4.37 -5.63 -2.01
CA GLU A 108 -5.68 -6.03 -1.53
C GLU A 108 -6.43 -4.85 -0.94
N VAL A 109 -7.75 -4.87 -1.09
CA VAL A 109 -8.65 -3.81 -0.65
C VAL A 109 -9.70 -4.41 0.28
N LYS A 110 -9.89 -3.78 1.44
CA LYS A 110 -10.95 -4.03 2.42
C LYS A 110 -11.66 -2.72 2.69
N ALA A 111 -12.43 -2.23 1.73
CA ALA A 111 -13.15 -0.97 1.86
C ALA A 111 -14.56 -1.11 1.26
N ASP A 112 -15.58 -0.74 2.03
CA ASP A 112 -16.97 -0.98 1.65
C ASP A 112 -17.35 -0.26 0.35
N HIS A 113 -16.80 0.94 0.14
CA HIS A 113 -17.07 1.74 -1.06
C HIS A 113 -16.42 1.18 -2.34
N CYS A 114 -15.46 0.25 -2.23
CA CYS A 114 -14.83 -0.40 -3.38
C CYS A 114 -15.53 -1.69 -3.83
N ASN A 115 -16.47 -2.21 -3.03
CA ASN A 115 -17.13 -3.48 -3.30
C ASN A 115 -18.35 -3.38 -4.24
N GLY A 116 -18.60 -2.22 -4.83
CA GLY A 116 -19.66 -1.98 -5.82
C GLY A 116 -21.08 -2.29 -5.33
N VAL A 117 -21.89 -1.26 -5.11
CA VAL A 117 -23.28 -1.36 -5.59
C VAL A 117 -23.19 -1.09 -7.10
N PRO A 118 -23.73 -1.94 -7.98
CA PRO A 118 -23.75 -1.67 -9.41
C PRO A 118 -24.37 -0.29 -9.68
N SER A 119 -23.74 0.51 -10.53
CA SER A 119 -24.41 1.67 -11.12
C SER A 119 -25.51 1.14 -12.04
N ASP A 120 -26.76 1.40 -11.66
CA ASP A 120 -27.91 1.21 -12.54
C ASP A 120 -27.78 2.19 -13.73
N ASP A 121 -27.31 1.70 -14.86
CA ASP A 121 -27.52 2.29 -16.20
C ASP A 121 -28.49 1.41 -17.01
#